data_AF-A0A1Y3AWR0-F1
#
_entry.id   AF-A0A1Y3AWR0-F1
#
_cell.length_a   1.000
_cell.length_b   1.000
_cell.length_c   1.000
_cell.angle_alpha   90.00
_cell.angle_beta   90.00
_cell.angle_gamma   90.00
#
_symmetry.space_group_name_H-M   'P 1'
#
loop_
_entity.id
_entity.type
_entity.pdbx_description
1 polymer ?
#
loop_
_entity_poly.entity_id
_entity_poly.type
_entity_poly.pdbx_seq_one_letter_code
_entity_poly.pdbx_strand_id
1 'polypeptide(L)' 'MKAVCTPCREGTGWMNKIMWRLVDGKADPKEIDMLFEMSKQIEGHTICALADGAAWPVQV' A
#
# COMPACT_ATOMS: atom_id res chain seq x y z
N MET A 1 5.05 -10.08 -11.52
CA MET A 1 5.35 -9.74 -10.10
C MET A 1 5.03 -10.96 -9.23
N LYS A 2 6.01 -11.81 -8.86
CA LYS A 2 5.75 -12.96 -7.95
C LYS A 2 5.87 -12.49 -6.50
N ALA A 3 4.83 -11.87 -5.97
CA ALA A 3 4.72 -11.61 -4.53
C ALA A 3 4.33 -12.91 -3.81
N VAL A 4 5.25 -13.47 -3.01
CA VAL A 4 5.06 -14.75 -2.30
C VAL A 4 4.28 -14.55 -0.99
N CYS A 5 4.27 -13.33 -0.46
CA CYS A 5 3.57 -12.96 0.76
C CYS A 5 2.21 -12.31 0.44
N THR A 6 1.15 -12.81 1.09
CA THR A 6 -0.20 -12.23 1.05
C THR A 6 -0.23 -10.71 1.31
N PRO A 7 0.47 -10.16 2.33
CA PRO A 7 0.49 -8.71 2.55
C PRO A 7 1.09 -7.92 1.37
N CYS A 8 2.06 -8.46 0.63
CA CYS A 8 2.60 -7.82 -0.56
C CYS A 8 1.70 -8.00 -1.79
N ARG A 9 1.11 -9.17 -1.99
CA ARG A 9 0.24 -9.44 -3.15
C ARG A 9 -1.08 -8.65 -3.08
N GLU A 10 -1.69 -8.60 -1.91
CA GLU A 10 -3.01 -7.98 -1.73
C GLU A 10 -2.88 -6.53 -1.25
N GLY A 11 -1.96 -6.25 -0.32
CA GLY A 11 -1.74 -4.91 0.22
C GLY A 11 -1.23 -3.92 -0.84
N THR A 12 -0.20 -4.30 -1.61
CA THR A 12 0.34 -3.42 -2.68
C THR A 12 -0.66 -3.23 -3.82
N GLY A 13 -1.51 -4.22 -4.10
CA GLY A 13 -2.59 -4.10 -5.08
C GLY A 13 -3.68 -3.10 -4.66
N TRP A 14 -4.04 -3.10 -3.38
CA TRP A 14 -4.98 -2.13 -2.80
C TRP A 14 -4.38 -0.72 -2.75
N MET A 15 -3.13 -0.58 -2.30
CA MET A 15 -2.45 0.72 -2.27
C MET A 15 -2.41 1.36 -3.66
N ASN A 16 -2.08 0.58 -4.70
CA ASN A 16 -2.08 1.06 -6.08
C ASN A 16 -3.48 1.54 -6.53
N LYS A 17 -4.55 0.81 -6.20
CA LYS A 17 -5.92 1.22 -6.55
C LYS A 17 -6.32 2.55 -5.90
N ILE A 18 -6.00 2.75 -4.63
CA ILE A 18 -6.34 4.00 -3.92
C ILE A 18 -5.49 5.15 -4.50
N MET A 19 -4.20 4.92 -4.79
CA MET A 19 -3.35 5.90 -5.47
C MET A 19 -3.93 6.36 -6.81
N TRP A 20 -4.42 5.43 -7.66
CA TRP A 20 -5.07 5.80 -8.91
C TRP A 20 -6.36 6.60 -8.71
N ARG A 21 -7.13 6.30 -7.66
CA ARG A 21 -8.34 7.06 -7.31
C ARG A 21 -8.02 8.45 -6.76
N LEU A 22 -6.91 8.60 -6.03
CA LEU A 22 -6.38 9.88 -5.56
C LEU A 22 -6.01 10.77 -6.76
N VAL A 23 -5.29 10.22 -7.74
CA VAL A 23 -4.92 10.93 -8.98
C VAL A 23 -6.16 11.33 -9.79
N ASP A 24 -7.19 10.47 -9.84
CA ASP A 24 -8.45 10.74 -10.54
C ASP A 24 -9.40 11.69 -9.76
N GLY A 25 -9.02 12.13 -8.56
CA GLY A 25 -9.84 13.01 -7.71
C GLY A 25 -11.12 12.36 -7.16
N LYS A 26 -11.18 11.02 -7.16
CA LYS A 26 -12.32 10.21 -6.67
C LYS A 26 -12.04 9.46 -5.36
N ALA A 27 -10.96 9.84 -4.69
CA ALA A 27 -10.63 9.30 -3.37
C ALA A 27 -11.25 10.15 -2.26
N ASP A 28 -11.70 9.47 -1.20
CA ASP A 28 -12.17 10.13 0.01
C ASP A 28 -10.97 10.44 0.91
N PRO A 29 -10.95 11.58 1.65
CA PRO A 29 -9.91 11.86 2.63
C PRO A 29 -9.66 10.72 3.62
N LYS A 30 -10.70 9.95 3.98
CA LYS A 30 -10.56 8.77 4.87
C LYS A 30 -9.74 7.63 4.25
N GLU A 31 -9.65 7.56 2.93
CA GLU A 31 -8.82 6.56 2.25
C GLU A 31 -7.33 6.86 2.40
N ILE A 32 -6.94 8.11 2.73
CA ILE A 32 -5.56 8.48 3.04
C ILE A 32 -5.12 7.89 4.38
N ASP A 33 -5.96 8.02 5.41
CA ASP A 33 -5.70 7.41 6.72
C ASP A 33 -5.62 5.87 6.61
N MET A 34 -6.51 5.30 5.81
CA MET A 34 -6.53 3.85 5.53
C MET A 34 -5.28 3.38 4.77
N LEU A 35 -4.80 4.16 3.79
CA LEU A 35 -3.52 3.94 3.10
C LEU A 35 -2.35 3.94 4.08
N PHE A 36 -2.35 4.88 5.02
CA PHE A 36 -1.31 5.00 6.05
C PHE A 36 -1.32 3.80 7.00
N GLU A 37 -2.48 3.37 7.48
CA GLU A 37 -2.59 2.16 8.31
C GLU A 37 -2.16 0.90 7.56
N MET A 38 -2.55 0.75 6.29
CA MET A 38 -2.13 -0.37 5.45
C MET A 38 -0.62 -0.40 5.22
N SER A 39 0.01 0.77 5.03
CA SER A 39 1.46 0.86 4.86
C SER A 39 2.20 0.26 6.07
N LYS A 40 1.72 0.53 7.29
CA LYS A 40 2.27 -0.01 8.54
C LYS A 40 2.00 -1.51 8.73
N GLN A 41 0.90 -2.01 8.20
CA GLN A 41 0.61 -3.44 8.21
C GLN A 41 1.48 -4.22 7.23
N ILE A 42 1.94 -3.58 6.16
CA ILE A 42 2.83 -4.19 5.18
C ILE A 42 4.28 -4.10 5.66
N GLU A 43 4.64 -2.97 6.26
CA GLU A 43 5.95 -2.75 6.88
C GLU A 43 6.23 -3.82 7.95
N GLY A 44 7.34 -4.54 7.79
CA GLY A 44 7.80 -5.55 8.74
C GLY A 44 7.01 -6.87 8.78
N HIS A 45 5.95 -7.00 7.98
CA HIS A 45 5.16 -8.23 7.85
C HIS A 45 5.38 -8.93 6.50
N THR A 46 6.44 -8.56 5.78
CA THR A 46 6.79 -9.17 4.51
C THR A 46 8.18 -9.81 4.55
N ILE A 47 8.35 -10.83 3.70
CA ILE A 47 9.58 -11.64 3.68
C ILE A 47 10.72 -10.96 2.92
N CYS A 48 10.42 -9.92 2.13
CA CYS A 48 11.41 -9.19 1.36
C CYS A 48 11.11 -7.69 1.35
N ALA A 49 12.16 -6.88 1.24
CA ALA A 49 12.09 -5.41 1.28
C ALA A 49 11.32 -4.77 0.11
N LEU A 50 10.80 -5.55 -0.83
CA LEU A 50 10.00 -5.04 -1.95
C LEU A 50 8.69 -4.41 -1.46
N ALA A 51 8.05 -5.02 -0.46
CA ALA A 51 6.80 -4.50 0.06
C ALA A 51 7.02 -3.27 0.95
N ASP A 52 8.08 -3.27 1.76
CA ASP A 52 8.50 -2.11 2.55
C ASP A 52 8.85 -0.92 1.63
N GLY A 53 9.58 -1.18 0.54
CA GLY A 53 9.89 -0.16 -0.47
C GLY A 53 8.65 0.36 -1.23
N ALA A 54 7.56 -0.39 -1.27
CA ALA A 54 6.28 0.07 -1.81
C ALA A 54 5.40 0.79 -0.77
N ALA A 55 5.64 0.58 0.52
CA ALA A 55 4.89 1.19 1.63
C ALA A 55 5.47 2.56 2.04
N TRP A 56 6.81 2.71 2.07
CA TRP A 56 7.46 3.97 2.45
C TRP A 56 7.07 5.20 1.60
N PRO A 57 6.87 5.12 0.27
CA PRO A 57 6.43 6.28 -0.53
C PRO A 57 5.04 6.80 -0.16
N VAL A 58 4.22 5.97 0.50
CA VAL A 58 2.86 6.32 0.94
C VAL A 58 2.89 6.98 2.33
N GLN A 59 3.97 6.80 3.09
CA GLN A 59 4.14 7.34 4.45
C GLN A 59 4.76 8.74 4.50
N VAL A 60 5.30 9.25 3.38
CA VAL A 60 6.09 10.51 3.30
C VAL A 60 5.39 11.63 2.55
#